data_AF-A0A7J5ASK0-F1
#
_entry.id   AF-A0A7J5ASK0-F1
#
_cell.length_a   1.000
_cell.length_b   1.000
_cell.length_c   1.000
_cell.angle_alpha   90.00
_cell.angle_beta   90.00
_cell.angle_gamma   90.00
#
_symmetry.space_group_name_H-M   'P 1'
#
loop_
_entity.id
_entity.type
_entity.pdbx_description
1 polymer ?
#
loop_
_entity_poly.entity_id
_entity_poly.type
_entity_poly.pdbx_seq_one_letter_code
_entity_poly.pdbx_strand_id
1 'polypeptide(L)' 'MLGLNIFRLIGDLFEVLFVPFKWLRLEVAKGDAGWWTSNTVNWIFLGVLVVLFAYWMNQSATFLREGTEDRA' A
#
# COMPACT_ATOMS: atom_id res chain seq x y z
N MET A 1 20.84 15.65 -32.03
CA MET A 1 21.84 15.14 -31.07
C MET A 1 21.33 13.83 -30.48
N LEU A 2 21.79 12.70 -31.00
CA LEU A 2 21.46 11.34 -30.52
C LEU A 2 22.46 10.87 -29.45
N GLY A 3 22.90 11.79 -28.59
CA GLY A 3 23.81 11.49 -27.49
C GLY A 3 23.03 10.98 -26.30
N LEU A 4 23.65 10.11 -25.50
CA LEU A 4 23.16 9.62 -24.21
C LEU A 4 22.75 10.80 -23.33
N ASN A 5 21.48 11.20 -23.44
CA ASN A 5 20.88 12.21 -22.60
C ASN A 5 20.47 11.51 -21.31
N ILE A 6 20.97 11.98 -20.18
CA ILE A 6 20.62 11.42 -18.87
C ILE A 6 19.10 11.32 -18.67
N PHE A 7 18.33 12.26 -19.22
CA PHE A 7 16.86 12.22 -19.18
C PHE A 7 16.26 11.06 -20.01
N ARG A 8 16.89 10.69 -21.12
CA ARG A 8 16.47 9.55 -21.94
C ARG A 8 16.81 8.23 -21.24
N LEU A 9 18.01 8.12 -20.67
CA LEU A 9 18.41 6.94 -19.88
C LEU A 9 17.52 6.73 -18.67
N ILE A 10 17.16 7.80 -17.97
CA ILE A 10 16.19 7.75 -16.87
C ILE A 10 14.82 7.28 -17.41
N GLY A 11 14.36 7.83 -18.53
CA GLY A 11 13.11 7.40 -19.18
C GLY A 11 13.09 5.91 -19.51
N ASP A 12 14.13 5.41 -20.18
CA ASP A 12 14.28 4.01 -20.58
C ASP A 12 14.34 3.09 -19.33
N LEU A 13 15.02 3.53 -18.26
CA LEU A 13 15.05 2.82 -16.98
C LEU A 13 13.65 2.70 -16.36
N PHE A 14 12.90 3.79 -16.28
CA PHE A 14 11.55 3.78 -15.71
C PHE A 14 10.54 3.03 -16.57
N GLU A 15 10.75 2.98 -17.88
CA GLU A 15 9.94 2.15 -18.76
C GLU A 15 10.01 0.67 -18.39
N VAL A 16 11.20 0.18 -18.02
CA VAL A 16 11.43 -1.19 -17.53
C VAL A 16 10.94 -1.36 -16.09
N LEU A 17 11.31 -0.44 -15.18
CA LEU A 17 10.93 -0.54 -13.76
C LEU A 17 9.41 -0.52 -13.55
N PHE A 18 8.67 0.16 -14.43
CA PHE A 18 7.21 0.23 -14.35
C PHE A 18 6.48 -0.87 -15.13
N VAL A 19 7.17 -1.80 -15.78
CA VAL A 19 6.50 -2.96 -16.43
C VAL A 19 5.55 -3.68 -15.47
N PRO A 20 5.92 -4.02 -14.22
CA PRO A 20 5.01 -4.68 -13.30
C PRO A 20 3.77 -3.83 -12.96
N PHE A 21 3.94 -2.52 -12.78
CA PHE A 21 2.85 -1.60 -12.49
C PHE A 21 1.93 -1.39 -13.71
N LYS A 22 2.49 -1.32 -14.93
CA LYS A 22 1.74 -1.29 -16.18
C LYS A 22 0.91 -2.56 -16.34
N TRP A 23 1.49 -3.73 -16.06
CA TRP A 23 0.76 -5.00 -16.08
C TRP A 23 -0.39 -5.05 -15.06
N LEU A 24 -0.12 -4.66 -13.80
CA LEU A 24 -1.14 -4.61 -12.75
C LEU A 24 -2.33 -3.70 -13.11
N ARG A 25 -2.08 -2.55 -13.74
CA ARG A 25 -3.13 -1.56 -14.05
C ARG A 25 -3.82 -1.77 -15.39
N LEU A 26 -3.14 -2.33 -16.39
CA LEU A 26 -3.65 -2.42 -17.76
C LEU A 26 -4.26 -3.79 -18.04
N GLU A 27 -3.71 -4.84 -17.43
CA GLU A 27 -4.14 -6.22 -17.64
C GLU A 27 -4.94 -6.71 -16.43
N VAL A 28 -4.29 -6.83 -15.26
CA VAL A 28 -4.90 -7.45 -14.07
C VAL A 28 -6.14 -6.68 -13.63
N ALA A 29 -6.06 -5.35 -13.54
CA ALA A 29 -7.18 -4.53 -13.09
C ALA A 29 -8.40 -4.57 -14.02
N LYS A 30 -8.23 -4.92 -15.30
CA LYS A 30 -9.31 -4.97 -16.30
C LYS A 30 -9.93 -6.36 -16.48
N GLY A 31 -9.32 -7.40 -15.92
CA GLY A 31 -9.90 -8.75 -15.91
C GLY A 31 -11.09 -8.88 -14.97
N ASP A 32 -11.73 -10.06 -14.98
CA ASP A 32 -12.81 -10.38 -14.04
C ASP A 32 -12.29 -10.33 -12.60
N ALA A 33 -13.04 -9.65 -11.72
CA ALA A 33 -12.62 -9.30 -10.36
C ALA A 33 -11.28 -8.51 -10.29
N GLY A 34 -10.81 -7.94 -11.40
CA GLY A 34 -9.50 -7.32 -11.53
C GLY A 34 -9.24 -6.18 -10.55
N TRP A 35 -10.26 -5.38 -10.23
CA TRP A 35 -10.16 -4.34 -9.21
C TRP A 35 -9.80 -4.92 -7.83
N TRP A 36 -10.42 -6.04 -7.45
CA TRP A 36 -10.13 -6.71 -6.18
C TRP A 36 -8.70 -7.27 -6.17
N THR A 37 -8.35 -8.01 -7.22
CA THR A 37 -7.03 -8.64 -7.34
C THR A 37 -5.89 -7.63 -7.38
N SER A 38 -6.02 -6.55 -8.16
CA SER A 38 -5.02 -5.47 -8.26
C SER A 38 -4.82 -4.73 -6.93
N ASN A 39 -5.83 -4.73 -6.05
CA ASN A 39 -5.78 -4.10 -4.72
C ASN A 39 -5.50 -5.07 -3.57
N THR A 40 -5.13 -6.33 -3.83
CA THR A 40 -4.94 -7.35 -2.78
C THR A 40 -3.95 -6.90 -1.69
N VAL A 41 -2.85 -6.26 -2.07
CA VAL A 41 -1.86 -5.73 -1.10
C VAL A 41 -2.47 -4.62 -0.23
N ASN A 42 -3.31 -3.77 -0.80
CA ASN A 42 -4.02 -2.72 -0.06
C ASN A 42 -4.99 -3.34 0.95
N TRP A 43 -5.70 -4.40 0.57
CA TRP A 43 -6.57 -5.15 1.47
C TRP A 43 -5.81 -5.79 2.63
N ILE A 44 -4.60 -6.31 2.39
CA ILE A 44 -3.73 -6.84 3.45
C ILE A 44 -3.36 -5.72 4.44
N PHE A 45 -2.90 -4.56 3.94
CA PHE A 45 -2.57 -3.43 4.82
C PHE A 45 -3.78 -2.93 5.60
N LEU A 46 -4.95 -2.87 4.96
CA LEU A 46 -6.18 -2.51 5.65
C LEU A 46 -6.53 -3.52 6.75
N GLY A 47 -6.38 -4.82 6.48
CA GLY A 47 -6.57 -5.87 7.49
C GLY A 47 -5.63 -5.71 8.68
N VAL A 48 -4.34 -5.49 8.43
CA VAL A 48 -3.33 -5.24 9.48
C VAL A 48 -3.70 -3.99 10.29
N LEU A 49 -4.09 -2.90 9.62
CA LEU A 49 -4.52 -1.67 10.28
C LEU A 49 -5.71 -1.92 11.22
N VAL A 50 -6.74 -2.64 10.75
CA VAL A 50 -7.93 -2.95 11.56
C VAL A 50 -7.57 -3.79 12.78
N VAL A 51 -6.68 -4.79 12.64
CA VAL A 51 -6.24 -5.63 13.77
C VAL A 51 -5.48 -4.81 14.81
N LEU A 52 -4.50 -4.01 14.37
CA LEU A 52 -3.72 -3.17 15.28
C LEU A 52 -4.58 -2.10 15.94
N PHE A 53 -5.52 -1.51 15.20
CA PHE A 53 -6.46 -0.54 15.73
C PHE A 53 -7.38 -1.17 16.78
N ALA A 54 -7.93 -2.35 16.50
CA ALA A 54 -8.76 -3.08 17.46
C ALA A 54 -7.98 -3.43 18.74
N TYR A 55 -6.73 -3.89 18.59
CA TYR A 55 -5.84 -4.14 19.73
C TYR A 55 -5.63 -2.86 20.54
N TRP A 56 -5.25 -1.77 19.89
CA TRP A 56 -5.00 -0.50 20.56
C TRP A 56 -6.23 0.02 21.31
N MET A 57 -7.40 0.04 20.67
CA MET A 57 -8.64 0.48 21.30
C MET A 57 -9.01 -0.37 22.52
N ASN A 58 -8.78 -1.68 22.47
CA ASN A 58 -9.01 -2.58 23.60
C ASN A 58 -8.09 -2.25 24.79
N GLN A 59 -6.79 -2.03 24.51
CA GLN A 59 -5.84 -1.61 25.55
C GLN A 59 -6.22 -0.26 26.16
N SER A 60 -6.57 0.73 25.33
CA SER A 60 -7.02 2.05 25.79
C SER A 60 -8.27 1.95 26.68
N ALA A 61 -9.26 1.14 26.31
CA ALA A 61 -10.45 0.91 27.12
C ALA A 61 -10.12 0.23 28.46
N THR A 62 -9.13 -0.67 28.48
CA THR A 62 -8.68 -1.36 29.69
C THR A 62 -8.05 -0.37 30.67
N PHE A 63 -7.10 0.46 30.20
CA PHE A 63 -6.46 1.47 31.05
C PHE A 63 -7.43 2.51 31.61
N LEU A 64 -8.42 2.92 30.82
CA LEU A 64 -9.49 3.82 31.29
C LEU A 64 -10.30 3.18 32.43
N ARG A 65 -10.61 1.90 32.33
CA ARG A 65 -11.39 1.17 33.36
C ARG A 65 -10.59 0.91 34.63
N GLU A 66 -9.29 0.63 34.49
CA GLU A 66 -8.40 0.36 35.62
C GLU A 66 -7.88 1.66 36.28
N GLY A 67 -8.08 2.82 35.64
CA GLY A 67 -7.59 4.10 36.13
C GLY A 67 -6.07 4.23 36.06
N THR A 68 -5.40 3.39 35.26
CA THR A 68 -3.95 3.37 35.05
C THR A 68 -3.52 4.19 33.85
N GLU A 69 -4.44 4.95 33.24
CA GLU A 69 -4.10 5.86 32.16
C GLU A 69 -3.12 6.93 32.67
N ASP A 70 -2.07 7.20 31.90
CA ASP A 70 -1.16 8.30 32.19
C ASP A 70 -1.89 9.62 31.93
N ARG A 71 -2.15 10.38 32.98
CA ARG A 71 -2.80 11.69 32.92
C ARG A 71 -1.72 12.76 32.94
N ALA A 72 -1.31 13.20 31.75
CA ALA A 72 -0.49 14.40 31.60
C ALA A 72 -1.25 15.67 32.04
#